data_AF-A0A0D3RWW2-F1
#
_entry.id   AF-A0A0D3RWW2-F1
#
_cell.length_a   1.000
_cell.length_b   1.000
_cell.length_c   1.000
_cell.angle_alpha   90.00
_cell.angle_beta   90.00
_cell.angle_gamma   90.00
#
_symmetry.space_group_name_H-M   'P 1'
#
loop_
_entity.id
_entity.type
_entity.pdbx_description
1 polymer ?
#
loop_
_entity_poly.entity_id
_entity_poly.type
_entity_poly.pdbx_seq_one_letter_code
_entity_poly.pdbx_strand_id
1 'polypeptide(L)'
;RMVAATAAKIGMKCVVIQEKWVPHYDAVYDRVGNILLTRLMGADSRLVDDGFDIGIRKGWEDAIQSVKDAGGEPYPIPAGASVHKFGGLGYVGFAEEVATQEAELGFTFDYIIVCVVTGSTQAGMIVGFAAQNRADRVIGIDASGTPDQTRAQVRHIVDNTAALVGLGRAVRDDEIVINPDYAYPAYGVPSDATNDAIRLAARTEAMIT
;
A
#
# COMPACT_ATOMS: atom_id res chain seq x y z
N ARG A 1 -6.24 -2.19 -10.11
CA ARG A 1 -5.62 -1.83 -11.42
C ARG A 1 -4.20 -2.37 -11.64
N MET A 2 -3.19 -2.10 -10.79
CA MET A 2 -1.79 -2.42 -11.13
C MET A 2 -1.55 -3.91 -11.36
N VAL A 3 -2.13 -4.78 -10.52
CA VAL A 3 -2.06 -6.24 -10.71
C VAL A 3 -2.59 -6.68 -12.08
N ALA A 4 -3.71 -6.10 -12.54
CA ALA A 4 -4.28 -6.39 -13.86
C ALA A 4 -3.37 -5.91 -15.00
N ALA A 5 -2.75 -4.73 -14.87
CA ALA A 5 -1.78 -4.23 -15.83
C ALA A 5 -0.56 -5.16 -15.94
N THR A 6 0.00 -5.56 -14.80
CA THR A 6 1.14 -6.47 -14.74
C THR A 6 0.79 -7.82 -15.35
N ALA A 7 -0.35 -8.40 -14.98
CA ALA A 7 -0.81 -9.67 -15.52
C ALA A 7 -0.96 -9.62 -17.05
N ALA A 8 -1.62 -8.60 -17.59
CA ALA A 8 -1.75 -8.39 -19.03
C ALA A 8 -0.38 -8.26 -19.71
N LYS A 9 0.56 -7.51 -19.11
CA LYS A 9 1.91 -7.30 -19.65
C LYS A 9 2.73 -8.59 -19.73
N ILE A 10 2.59 -9.48 -18.74
CA ILE A 10 3.35 -10.74 -18.66
C ILE A 10 2.58 -11.95 -19.21
N GLY A 11 1.39 -11.74 -19.78
CA GLY A 11 0.58 -12.80 -20.39
C GLY A 11 -0.14 -13.72 -19.40
N MET A 12 -0.33 -13.29 -18.15
CA MET A 12 -1.11 -14.03 -17.15
C MET A 12 -2.58 -13.60 -17.17
N LYS A 13 -3.48 -14.55 -16.86
CA LYS A 13 -4.87 -14.21 -16.49
C LYS A 13 -4.88 -13.50 -15.13
N CYS A 14 -5.90 -12.68 -14.89
CA CYS A 14 -6.04 -11.92 -13.66
C CYS A 14 -7.47 -12.01 -13.13
N VAL A 15 -7.62 -12.35 -11.85
CA VAL A 15 -8.87 -12.24 -11.09
C VAL A 15 -8.63 -11.18 -10.01
N VAL A 16 -9.55 -10.22 -9.89
CA VAL A 16 -9.49 -9.16 -8.88
C VAL A 16 -10.80 -9.14 -8.12
N ILE A 17 -10.74 -9.35 -6.82
CA ILE A 17 -11.86 -9.15 -5.90
C ILE A 17 -11.87 -7.70 -5.48
N GLN A 18 -13.00 -7.03 -5.69
CA GLN A 18 -13.22 -5.63 -5.37
C GLN A 18 -14.39 -5.54 -4.42
N GLU A 19 -14.16 -4.93 -3.28
CA GLU A 19 -15.11 -4.92 -2.18
C GLU A 19 -15.44 -3.48 -1.81
N LYS A 20 -16.59 -3.29 -1.17
CA LYS A 20 -17.08 -1.95 -0.85
C LYS A 20 -16.52 -1.48 0.48
N TRP A 21 -15.26 -1.07 0.46
CA TRP A 21 -14.52 -0.61 1.64
C TRP A 21 -14.88 0.79 2.11
N VAL A 22 -15.40 1.62 1.22
CA VAL A 22 -15.67 3.03 1.50
C VAL A 22 -17.17 3.22 1.71
N PRO A 23 -17.62 3.87 2.80
CA PRO A 23 -19.02 4.21 3.02
C PRO A 23 -19.44 5.41 2.14
N HIS A 24 -19.17 5.32 0.84
CA HIS A 24 -19.45 6.34 -0.15
C HIS A 24 -20.39 5.77 -1.22
N TYR A 25 -21.38 6.58 -1.58
CA TYR A 25 -22.36 6.25 -2.59
C TYR A 25 -22.27 7.30 -3.67
N ASP A 26 -21.70 6.91 -4.81
CA ASP A 26 -21.67 7.70 -6.03
C ASP A 26 -22.18 6.82 -7.18
N ALA A 27 -22.92 7.45 -8.10
CA ALA A 27 -23.62 6.75 -9.18
C ALA A 27 -22.69 6.04 -10.17
N VAL A 28 -21.40 6.41 -10.19
CA VAL A 28 -20.41 5.88 -11.14
C VAL A 28 -19.19 5.28 -10.45
N TYR A 29 -19.17 5.18 -9.11
CA TYR A 29 -18.02 4.72 -8.33
C TYR A 29 -17.46 3.36 -8.79
N ASP A 30 -18.34 2.45 -9.20
CA ASP A 30 -18.01 1.11 -9.71
C ASP A 30 -17.77 1.06 -11.24
N ARG A 31 -17.72 2.21 -11.92
CA ARG A 31 -17.68 2.31 -13.40
C ARG A 31 -16.62 3.27 -13.94
N VAL A 32 -15.93 4.03 -13.08
CA VAL A 32 -14.86 4.95 -13.49
C VAL A 32 -13.54 4.63 -12.78
N GLY A 33 -12.47 5.35 -13.12
CA GLY A 33 -11.18 5.25 -12.44
C GLY A 33 -10.58 3.83 -12.44
N ASN A 34 -10.13 3.37 -11.29
CA ASN A 34 -9.34 2.15 -11.16
C ASN A 34 -10.08 0.88 -11.57
N ILE A 35 -11.38 0.77 -11.29
CA ILE A 35 -12.18 -0.41 -11.63
C ILE A 35 -12.41 -0.49 -13.14
N LEU A 36 -12.67 0.65 -13.80
CA LEU A 36 -12.77 0.73 -15.25
C LEU A 36 -11.48 0.26 -15.93
N LEU A 37 -10.33 0.79 -15.50
CA LEU A 37 -9.02 0.38 -16.03
C LEU A 37 -8.78 -1.12 -15.84
N THR A 38 -9.17 -1.67 -14.69
CA THR A 38 -9.00 -3.10 -14.39
C THR A 38 -9.77 -3.97 -15.38
N ARG A 39 -11.02 -3.59 -15.71
CA ARG A 39 -11.84 -4.28 -16.71
C ARG A 39 -11.28 -4.12 -18.13
N LEU A 40 -10.83 -2.92 -18.51
CA LEU A 40 -10.24 -2.67 -19.83
C LEU A 40 -8.96 -3.47 -20.07
N MET A 41 -8.22 -3.80 -19.02
CA MET A 41 -7.02 -4.66 -19.09
C MET A 41 -7.34 -6.16 -19.10
N GLY A 42 -8.62 -6.54 -19.18
CA GLY A 42 -9.05 -7.93 -19.35
C GLY A 42 -9.05 -8.77 -18.07
N ALA A 43 -8.98 -8.14 -16.89
CA ALA A 43 -9.12 -8.88 -15.63
C ALA A 43 -10.57 -9.25 -15.34
N ASP A 44 -10.77 -10.44 -14.78
CA ASP A 44 -12.03 -10.87 -14.17
C ASP A 44 -12.23 -10.09 -12.87
N SER A 45 -13.00 -9.02 -12.96
CA SER A 45 -13.26 -8.07 -11.87
C SER A 45 -14.57 -8.42 -11.17
N ARG A 46 -14.47 -9.03 -9.98
CA ARG A 46 -15.62 -9.48 -9.19
C ARG A 46 -15.92 -8.48 -8.07
N LEU A 47 -17.10 -7.89 -8.10
CA LEU A 47 -17.59 -7.02 -7.03
C LEU A 47 -18.27 -7.89 -5.96
N VAL A 48 -17.91 -7.70 -4.70
CA VAL A 48 -18.57 -8.36 -3.55
C VAL A 48 -18.98 -7.31 -2.50
N ASP A 49 -20.14 -7.52 -1.89
CA ASP A 49 -20.72 -6.62 -0.88
C ASP A 49 -20.17 -6.92 0.53
N ASP A 50 -18.84 -6.97 0.66
CA ASP A 50 -18.14 -7.13 1.94
C ASP A 50 -17.55 -5.78 2.42
N GLY A 51 -17.48 -5.55 3.74
CA GLY A 51 -17.01 -4.30 4.38
C GLY A 51 -15.48 -4.08 4.33
N PHE A 52 -14.92 -3.07 5.03
CA PHE A 52 -13.46 -2.84 5.11
C PHE A 52 -12.76 -3.71 6.18
N ASP A 53 -11.56 -4.20 5.85
CA ASP A 53 -10.69 -5.14 6.60
C ASP A 53 -9.38 -5.30 5.78
N ILE A 54 -8.24 -5.31 6.47
CA ILE A 54 -6.90 -5.42 5.89
C ILE A 54 -6.35 -6.86 5.86
N GLY A 55 -7.09 -7.84 6.40
CA GLY A 55 -6.72 -9.26 6.49
C GLY A 55 -7.17 -10.17 5.32
N ILE A 56 -7.09 -11.49 5.54
CA ILE A 56 -7.52 -12.54 4.58
C ILE A 56 -9.04 -12.73 4.67
N ARG A 57 -9.71 -12.78 3.51
CA ARG A 57 -11.18 -12.78 3.41
C ARG A 57 -11.73 -14.02 2.72
N LYS A 58 -13.01 -14.33 2.92
CA LYS A 58 -13.66 -15.47 2.26
C LYS A 58 -13.67 -15.34 0.74
N GLY A 59 -13.99 -14.15 0.21
CA GLY A 59 -13.97 -13.89 -1.23
C GLY A 59 -12.59 -14.12 -1.88
N TRP A 60 -11.51 -13.96 -1.10
CA TRP A 60 -10.15 -14.28 -1.54
C TRP A 60 -9.92 -15.78 -1.71
N GLU A 61 -10.33 -16.58 -0.73
CA GLU A 61 -10.21 -18.04 -0.76
C GLU A 61 -11.05 -18.65 -1.90
N ASP A 62 -12.29 -18.18 -2.06
CA ASP A 62 -13.18 -18.59 -3.14
C ASP A 62 -12.60 -18.25 -4.53
N ALA A 63 -11.96 -17.08 -4.66
CA ALA A 63 -11.28 -16.70 -5.90
C ALA A 63 -10.12 -17.64 -6.24
N ILE A 64 -9.26 -17.94 -5.25
CA ILE A 64 -8.14 -18.87 -5.41
C ILE A 64 -8.65 -20.25 -5.81
N GLN A 65 -9.69 -20.75 -5.13
CA GLN A 65 -10.25 -22.06 -5.42
C GLN A 65 -10.86 -22.10 -6.84
N SER A 66 -11.56 -21.03 -7.26
CA SER A 66 -12.13 -20.96 -8.61
C SER A 66 -11.08 -21.03 -9.73
N VAL A 67 -9.87 -20.51 -9.49
CA VAL A 67 -8.75 -20.63 -10.45
C VAL A 67 -8.25 -22.08 -10.51
N LYS A 68 -8.12 -22.75 -9.36
CA LYS A 68 -7.71 -24.16 -9.29
C LYS A 68 -8.72 -25.08 -9.95
N ASP A 69 -10.01 -24.88 -9.70
CA ASP A 69 -11.09 -25.69 -10.26
C ASP A 69 -11.17 -25.54 -11.79
N ALA A 70 -10.77 -24.39 -12.33
CA ALA A 70 -10.62 -24.14 -13.75
C ALA A 70 -9.31 -24.67 -14.37
N GLY A 71 -8.50 -25.41 -13.59
CA GLY A 71 -7.22 -25.99 -14.01
C GLY A 71 -6.04 -25.01 -14.06
N GLY A 72 -6.17 -23.83 -13.44
CA GLY A 72 -5.10 -22.83 -13.34
C GLY A 72 -4.28 -22.94 -12.04
N GLU A 73 -3.12 -22.27 -12.03
CA GLU A 73 -2.26 -22.12 -10.85
C GLU A 73 -2.29 -20.66 -10.36
N PRO A 74 -3.00 -20.35 -9.25
CA PRO A 74 -3.12 -18.98 -8.77
C PRO A 74 -1.85 -18.51 -8.05
N TYR A 75 -1.44 -17.26 -8.32
CA TYR A 75 -0.44 -16.55 -7.52
C TYR A 75 -1.12 -15.54 -6.58
N PRO A 76 -1.26 -15.85 -5.27
CA PRO A 76 -2.00 -15.04 -4.33
C PRO A 76 -1.25 -13.75 -3.93
N ILE A 77 -1.76 -12.60 -4.38
CA ILE A 77 -1.33 -11.25 -3.97
C ILE A 77 -2.36 -10.61 -3.00
N PRO A 78 -2.06 -10.45 -1.70
CA PRO A 78 -2.98 -9.86 -0.72
C PRO A 78 -3.18 -8.36 -0.93
N ALA A 79 -4.09 -7.76 -0.14
CA ALA A 79 -4.35 -6.32 -0.15
C ALA A 79 -3.05 -5.49 -0.02
N GLY A 80 -2.85 -4.57 -0.96
CA GLY A 80 -1.64 -3.73 -1.04
C GLY A 80 -0.33 -4.49 -1.22
N ALA A 81 -0.37 -5.80 -1.50
CA ALA A 81 0.75 -6.75 -1.43
C ALA A 81 1.45 -6.78 -0.05
N SER A 82 0.84 -6.21 1.01
CA SER A 82 1.62 -5.81 2.18
C SER A 82 2.03 -6.96 3.09
N VAL A 83 1.10 -7.88 3.37
CA VAL A 83 1.37 -9.09 4.16
C VAL A 83 2.00 -10.21 3.33
N HIS A 84 2.37 -9.94 2.08
CA HIS A 84 3.09 -10.90 1.25
C HIS A 84 4.55 -11.03 1.73
N LYS A 85 5.15 -12.22 1.62
CA LYS A 85 6.55 -12.49 2.02
C LYS A 85 7.55 -11.45 1.47
N PHE A 86 7.32 -10.99 0.24
CA PHE A 86 8.19 -10.03 -0.46
C PHE A 86 7.64 -8.59 -0.47
N GLY A 87 6.54 -8.32 0.24
CA GLY A 87 5.79 -7.07 0.16
C GLY A 87 6.58 -5.82 0.55
N GLY A 88 7.54 -5.95 1.47
CA GLY A 88 8.41 -4.84 1.91
C GLY A 88 9.65 -4.60 1.05
N LEU A 89 10.06 -5.57 0.22
CA LEU A 89 11.36 -5.52 -0.47
C LEU A 89 11.48 -4.34 -1.45
N GLY A 90 10.40 -4.01 -2.15
CA GLY A 90 10.41 -2.88 -3.10
C GLY A 90 10.79 -1.56 -2.43
N TYR A 91 10.35 -1.34 -1.20
CA TYR A 91 10.63 -0.11 -0.47
C TYR A 91 11.88 -0.17 0.42
N VAL A 92 12.49 -1.35 0.61
CA VAL A 92 13.90 -1.43 1.01
C VAL A 92 14.76 -0.86 -0.12
N GLY A 93 14.52 -1.30 -1.36
CA GLY A 93 15.18 -0.76 -2.55
C GLY A 93 14.94 0.75 -2.75
N PHE A 94 13.77 1.27 -2.37
CA PHE A 94 13.53 2.72 -2.37
C PHE A 94 14.53 3.48 -1.48
N ALA A 95 14.83 2.98 -0.27
CA ALA A 95 15.78 3.66 0.61
C ALA A 95 17.23 3.60 0.09
N GLU A 96 17.57 2.53 -0.63
CA GLU A 96 18.85 2.41 -1.35
C GLU A 96 18.92 3.41 -2.51
N GLU A 97 17.85 3.54 -3.29
CA GLU A 97 17.72 4.51 -4.37
C GLU A 97 17.86 5.95 -3.84
N VAL A 98 17.18 6.29 -2.74
CA VAL A 98 17.32 7.60 -2.09
C VAL A 98 18.76 7.86 -1.68
N ALA A 99 19.46 6.90 -1.09
CA ALA A 99 20.86 7.08 -0.70
C ALA A 99 21.77 7.34 -1.90
N THR A 100 21.53 6.68 -3.04
CA THR A 100 22.23 6.99 -4.30
C THR A 100 21.92 8.41 -4.77
N GLN A 101 20.65 8.81 -4.79
CA GLN A 101 20.24 10.14 -5.21
C GLN A 101 20.79 11.25 -4.30
N GLU A 102 20.82 11.05 -2.98
CA GLU A 102 21.43 11.99 -2.02
C GLU A 102 22.92 12.19 -2.28
N ALA A 103 23.64 11.11 -2.60
CA ALA A 103 25.05 11.18 -2.97
C ALA A 103 25.28 11.97 -4.27
N GLU A 104 24.40 11.79 -5.27
CA GLU A 104 24.46 12.52 -6.54
C GLU A 104 24.10 14.02 -6.38
N LEU A 105 23.14 14.32 -5.52
CA LEU A 105 22.67 15.69 -5.26
C LEU A 105 23.58 16.48 -4.30
N GLY A 106 24.39 15.78 -3.49
CA GLY A 106 25.28 16.39 -2.52
C GLY A 106 24.58 16.87 -1.24
N PHE A 107 23.36 16.40 -0.96
CA PHE A 107 22.64 16.68 0.28
C PHE A 107 21.77 15.48 0.69
N THR A 108 21.39 15.45 1.97
CA THR A 108 20.51 14.42 2.54
C THR A 108 19.13 14.98 2.85
N PHE A 109 18.09 14.18 2.67
CA PHE A 109 16.75 14.48 3.17
C PHE A 109 16.67 14.20 4.67
N ASP A 110 16.12 15.15 5.42
CA ASP A 110 15.96 15.03 6.88
C ASP A 110 14.82 14.08 7.27
N TYR A 111 13.75 14.05 6.46
CA TYR A 111 12.56 13.26 6.69
C TYR A 111 11.95 12.76 5.38
N ILE A 112 11.26 11.62 5.46
CA ILE A 112 10.42 11.08 4.39
C ILE A 112 9.00 11.00 4.92
N ILE A 113 8.06 11.67 4.22
CA ILE A 113 6.63 11.62 4.55
C ILE A 113 5.96 10.62 3.63
N VAL A 114 5.18 9.68 4.19
CA VAL A 114 4.53 8.63 3.40
C VAL A 114 3.14 8.29 3.95
N CYS A 115 2.16 8.15 3.06
CA CYS A 115 0.83 7.66 3.43
C CYS A 115 0.89 6.17 3.80
N VAL A 116 0.20 5.76 4.86
CA VAL A 116 0.16 4.38 5.33
C VAL A 116 -1.27 3.88 5.56
N VAL A 117 -1.56 2.69 5.04
CA VAL A 117 -2.80 1.94 5.28
C VAL A 117 -2.46 0.48 5.55
N THR A 118 -2.07 -0.27 4.50
CA THR A 118 -1.71 -1.70 4.60
C THR A 118 -0.25 -1.94 5.01
N GLY A 119 0.61 -0.92 4.94
CA GLY A 119 1.85 -0.89 5.72
C GLY A 119 3.15 -1.25 5.01
N SER A 120 3.17 -2.08 3.95
CA SER A 120 4.47 -2.56 3.42
C SER A 120 5.34 -1.48 2.76
N THR A 121 4.73 -0.42 2.24
CA THR A 121 5.46 0.75 1.76
C THR A 121 6.29 1.38 2.87
N GLN A 122 5.65 1.79 3.96
CA GLN A 122 6.34 2.38 5.10
C GLN A 122 7.30 1.35 5.75
N ALA A 123 6.88 0.10 5.90
CA ALA A 123 7.70 -0.94 6.51
C ALA A 123 9.01 -1.21 5.73
N GLY A 124 8.94 -1.27 4.40
CA GLY A 124 10.12 -1.40 3.56
C GLY A 124 11.05 -0.19 3.69
N MET A 125 10.49 1.03 3.67
CA MET A 125 11.27 2.26 3.91
C MET A 125 11.95 2.23 5.28
N ILE A 126 11.23 1.86 6.34
CA ILE A 126 11.77 1.74 7.70
C ILE A 126 12.95 0.78 7.73
N VAL A 127 12.82 -0.42 7.12
CA VAL A 127 13.93 -1.39 7.07
C VAL A 127 15.12 -0.86 6.28
N GLY A 128 14.88 -0.26 5.11
CA GLY A 128 15.94 0.29 4.28
C GLY A 128 16.68 1.46 4.94
N PHE A 129 15.95 2.40 5.55
CA PHE A 129 16.55 3.51 6.29
C PHE A 129 17.10 3.08 7.66
N ALA A 130 16.66 1.97 8.24
CA ALA A 130 17.25 1.40 9.46
C ALA A 130 18.71 1.01 9.25
N ALA A 131 19.06 0.50 8.05
CA ALA A 131 20.44 0.20 7.66
C ALA A 131 21.33 1.47 7.59
N GLN A 132 20.70 2.64 7.51
CA GLN A 132 21.33 3.95 7.43
C GLN A 132 21.17 4.76 8.74
N ASN A 133 20.63 4.14 9.80
CA ASN A 133 20.30 4.78 11.09
C ASN A 133 19.33 5.97 10.96
N ARG A 134 18.35 5.87 10.05
CA ARG A 134 17.34 6.92 9.77
C ARG A 134 15.90 6.39 9.77
N ALA A 135 15.64 5.24 10.38
CA ALA A 135 14.31 4.64 10.38
C ALA A 135 13.24 5.56 11.03
N ASP A 136 13.61 6.24 12.11
CA ASP A 136 12.80 7.24 12.82
C ASP A 136 12.44 8.48 11.98
N ARG A 137 13.09 8.67 10.82
CA ARG A 137 12.84 9.77 9.88
C ARG A 137 11.75 9.44 8.86
N VAL A 138 11.28 8.19 8.82
CA VAL A 138 10.15 7.77 7.98
C VAL A 138 8.84 8.04 8.74
N ILE A 139 8.21 9.16 8.43
CA ILE A 139 6.97 9.60 9.06
C ILE A 139 5.78 9.09 8.26
N GLY A 140 5.15 8.03 8.77
CA GLY A 140 3.90 7.52 8.24
C GLY A 140 2.74 8.44 8.60
N ILE A 141 1.89 8.78 7.65
CA ILE A 141 0.61 9.46 7.87
C ILE A 141 -0.50 8.44 7.67
N ASP A 142 -1.22 8.10 8.73
CA ASP A 142 -2.31 7.13 8.65
C ASP A 142 -3.42 7.65 7.74
N ALA A 143 -3.94 6.77 6.90
CA ALA A 143 -5.14 7.00 6.11
C ALA A 143 -6.15 5.85 6.27
N SER A 144 -5.93 4.95 7.22
CA SER A 144 -6.83 3.82 7.48
C SER A 144 -8.00 4.18 8.38
N GLY A 145 -7.82 5.12 9.32
CA GLY A 145 -8.77 5.37 10.40
C GLY A 145 -8.69 4.31 11.52
N THR A 146 -7.71 3.41 11.46
CA THR A 146 -7.47 2.30 12.39
C THR A 146 -5.99 2.24 12.78
N PRO A 147 -5.44 3.29 13.40
CA PRO A 147 -3.99 3.46 13.55
C PRO A 147 -3.32 2.33 14.34
N ASP A 148 -3.99 1.75 15.34
CA ASP A 148 -3.43 0.63 16.13
C ASP A 148 -3.27 -0.63 15.28
N GLN A 149 -4.24 -0.94 14.42
CA GLN A 149 -4.17 -2.08 13.50
C GLN A 149 -3.07 -1.86 12.45
N THR A 150 -3.01 -0.65 11.88
CA THR A 150 -1.97 -0.28 10.92
C THR A 150 -0.58 -0.36 11.56
N ARG A 151 -0.40 0.12 12.80
CA ARG A 151 0.87 0.04 13.54
C ARG A 151 1.28 -1.41 13.78
N ALA A 152 0.36 -2.27 14.23
CA ALA A 152 0.63 -3.68 14.45
C ALA A 152 1.03 -4.41 13.15
N GLN A 153 0.34 -4.12 12.04
CA GLN A 153 0.65 -4.70 10.74
C GLN A 153 2.00 -4.20 10.20
N VAL A 154 2.28 -2.90 10.27
CA VAL A 154 3.60 -2.33 9.92
C VAL A 154 4.69 -2.99 10.73
N ARG A 155 4.50 -3.17 12.05
CA ARG A 155 5.47 -3.85 12.91
C ARG A 155 5.78 -5.25 12.40
N HIS A 156 4.76 -6.05 12.14
CA HIS A 156 4.93 -7.40 11.63
C HIS A 156 5.69 -7.43 10.30
N ILE A 157 5.37 -6.52 9.37
CA ILE A 157 6.03 -6.46 8.07
C ILE A 157 7.49 -6.02 8.21
N VAL A 158 7.79 -5.05 9.08
CA VAL A 158 9.18 -4.62 9.34
C VAL A 158 10.01 -5.78 9.87
N ASP A 159 9.50 -6.55 10.84
CA ASP A 159 10.23 -7.69 11.41
C ASP A 159 10.53 -8.76 10.36
N ASN A 160 9.51 -9.14 9.58
CA ASN A 160 9.67 -10.12 8.51
C ASN A 160 10.64 -9.64 7.43
N THR A 161 10.54 -8.37 7.04
CA THR A 161 11.38 -7.79 5.99
C THR A 161 12.83 -7.63 6.47
N ALA A 162 13.03 -7.16 7.72
CA ALA A 162 14.35 -7.04 8.35
C ALA A 162 15.06 -8.40 8.44
N ALA A 163 14.34 -9.46 8.80
CA ALA A 163 14.86 -10.82 8.79
C ALA A 163 15.22 -11.28 7.38
N LEU A 164 14.37 -10.98 6.39
CA LEU A 164 14.56 -11.40 5.00
C LEU A 164 15.78 -10.78 4.34
N VAL A 165 16.08 -9.51 4.65
CA VAL A 165 17.24 -8.79 4.09
C VAL A 165 18.49 -8.87 4.98
N GLY A 166 18.39 -9.51 6.15
CA GLY A 166 19.51 -9.65 7.08
C GLY A 166 19.97 -8.32 7.67
N LEU A 167 19.03 -7.44 8.08
CA LEU A 167 19.32 -6.10 8.63
C LEU A 167 20.32 -6.12 9.80
N GLY A 168 20.44 -7.23 10.53
CA GLY A 168 21.43 -7.41 11.59
C GLY A 168 21.06 -6.77 12.93
N ARG A 169 19.93 -6.08 13.01
CA ARG A 169 19.36 -5.54 14.25
C ARG A 169 17.83 -5.55 14.22
N ALA A 170 17.21 -5.52 15.39
CA ALA A 170 15.80 -5.20 15.50
C ALA A 170 15.59 -3.70 15.24
N VAL A 171 14.48 -3.37 14.57
CA VAL A 171 13.96 -2.01 14.53
C VAL A 171 13.21 -1.78 15.84
N ARG A 172 13.52 -0.67 16.51
CA ARG A 172 12.89 -0.32 17.79
C ARG A 172 11.50 0.27 17.57
N ASP A 173 10.66 0.22 18.60
CA ASP A 173 9.28 0.74 18.51
C ASP A 173 9.24 2.27 18.29
N ASP A 174 10.22 3.01 18.79
CA ASP A 174 10.37 4.47 18.58
C ASP A 174 10.81 4.83 17.16
N GLU A 175 11.31 3.86 16.38
CA GLU A 175 11.65 4.03 14.96
C GLU A 175 10.43 3.84 14.04
N ILE A 176 9.27 3.43 14.57
CA ILE A 176 8.03 3.28 13.79
C ILE A 176 7.09 4.45 14.12
N VAL A 177 7.18 5.49 13.30
CA VAL A 177 6.42 6.72 13.47
C VAL A 177 5.18 6.70 12.57
N ILE A 178 3.99 6.76 13.18
CA ILE A 178 2.71 6.86 12.47
C ILE A 178 1.91 7.98 13.12
N ASN A 179 1.65 9.05 12.36
CA ASN A 179 0.79 10.15 12.74
C ASN A 179 -0.67 9.80 12.35
N PRO A 180 -1.61 9.75 13.31
CA PRO A 180 -3.01 9.39 13.07
C PRO A 180 -3.94 10.59 12.77
N ASP A 181 -3.45 11.81 12.79
CA ASP A 181 -4.27 13.03 12.93
C ASP A 181 -5.09 13.38 11.67
N TYR A 182 -4.86 12.71 10.54
CA TYR A 182 -5.40 13.09 9.23
C TYR A 182 -6.31 12.03 8.57
N ALA A 183 -6.56 10.89 9.23
CA ALA A 183 -7.30 9.77 8.64
C ALA A 183 -8.83 9.95 8.65
N TYR A 184 -9.33 11.01 9.28
CA TYR A 184 -10.76 11.26 9.44
C TYR A 184 -11.42 11.74 8.12
N PRO A 185 -12.74 11.53 7.96
CA PRO A 185 -13.65 10.82 8.87
C PRO A 185 -13.60 9.29 8.78
N ALA A 186 -13.14 8.74 7.67
CA ALA A 186 -13.04 7.29 7.44
C ALA A 186 -12.14 7.00 6.23
N TYR A 187 -11.68 5.74 6.12
CA TYR A 187 -10.98 5.27 4.92
C TYR A 187 -11.74 5.60 3.63
N GLY A 188 -11.05 6.26 2.70
CA GLY A 188 -11.57 6.63 1.39
C GLY A 188 -12.57 7.80 1.37
N VAL A 189 -12.84 8.43 2.52
CA VAL A 189 -13.67 9.64 2.59
C VAL A 189 -12.76 10.82 2.95
N PRO A 190 -12.60 11.84 2.08
CA PRO A 190 -11.76 12.99 2.38
C PRO A 190 -12.44 13.93 3.37
N SER A 191 -11.66 14.53 4.26
CA SER A 191 -12.09 15.70 5.03
C SER A 191 -12.03 16.99 4.19
N ASP A 192 -12.57 18.09 4.71
CA ASP A 192 -12.41 19.41 4.09
C ASP A 192 -10.93 19.81 4.00
N ALA A 193 -10.14 19.53 5.05
CA ALA A 193 -8.71 19.78 5.06
C ALA A 193 -7.97 18.93 4.01
N THR A 194 -8.37 17.67 3.81
CA THR A 194 -7.83 16.81 2.75
C THR A 194 -8.10 17.42 1.37
N ASN A 195 -9.32 17.90 1.13
CA ASN A 195 -9.69 18.54 -0.13
C ASN A 195 -8.91 19.85 -0.36
N ASP A 196 -8.67 20.64 0.69
CA ASP A 196 -7.90 21.88 0.59
C ASP A 196 -6.42 21.61 0.33
N ALA A 197 -5.84 20.59 0.96
CA ALA A 197 -4.47 20.14 0.67
C ALA A 197 -4.29 19.69 -0.78
N ILE A 198 -5.25 18.92 -1.32
CA ILE A 198 -5.26 18.51 -2.74
C ILE A 198 -5.30 19.75 -3.64
N ARG A 199 -6.19 20.71 -3.36
CA ARG A 199 -6.29 21.94 -4.16
C ARG A 199 -5.02 22.78 -4.09
N LEU A 200 -4.39 22.86 -2.93
CA LEU A 200 -3.15 23.61 -2.76
C LEU A 200 -2.05 23.01 -3.66
N ALA A 201 -1.74 21.72 -3.51
CA ALA A 201 -0.72 21.04 -4.31
C ALA A 201 -1.00 21.12 -5.83
N ALA A 202 -2.27 20.95 -6.22
CA ALA A 202 -2.67 21.07 -7.62
C ALA A 202 -2.48 22.47 -8.18
N ARG A 203 -2.79 23.52 -7.40
CA ARG A 203 -2.72 24.91 -7.86
C ARG A 203 -1.30 25.47 -7.84
N THR A 204 -0.45 25.01 -6.93
CA THR A 204 0.92 25.53 -6.79
C THR A 204 1.92 24.75 -7.63
N GLU A 205 1.79 23.42 -7.70
CA GLU A 205 2.80 22.55 -8.31
C GLU A 205 2.26 21.67 -9.45
N ALA A 206 0.96 21.81 -9.80
CA ALA A 206 0.29 20.92 -10.76
C ALA A 206 0.43 19.42 -10.42
N MET A 207 0.59 19.10 -9.13
CA MET A 207 0.82 17.74 -8.65
C MET A 207 -0.50 17.12 -8.18
N ILE A 208 -0.85 15.96 -8.74
CA ILE A 208 -2.01 15.12 -8.36
C ILE A 208 -1.51 13.69 -8.15
N THR A 209 -1.94 13.06 -7.06
CA THR A 209 -1.58 11.68 -6.68
C THR A 209 -2.79 10.77 -6.65
#